data_AF-A0A346HGN4-F1
#
_entry.id   AF-A0A346HGN4-F1
#
_cell.length_a   1.000
_cell.length_b   1.000
_cell.length_c   1.000
_cell.angle_alpha   90.00
_cell.angle_beta   90.00
_cell.angle_gamma   90.00
#
_symmetry.space_group_name_H-M   'P 1'
#
loop_
_entity.id
_entity.type
_entity.pdbx_description
1 polymer ?
#
loop_
_entity_poly.entity_id
_entity_poly.type
_entity_poly.pdbx_seq_one_letter_code
_entity_poly.pdbx_strand_id
1 'polypeptide(L)'
;MKSVIVFLCAIVGILAQNRLIVEEQMLHHIHDACQANPATYADHDLLHDLSANLDNPQVGAHMLCESKGVGLQKENGQLDPDTIRDKISLTIGDAAQVDRLVKECAIPKNTPEKTAIHLFMCLDRNGVTYFHEF
;
A
#
# COMPACT_ATOMS: atom_id res chain seq x y z
N MET A 1 27.10 18.36 38.15
CA MET A 1 25.80 18.67 37.52
C MET A 1 25.80 18.04 36.13
N LYS A 2 25.25 16.84 35.99
CA LYS A 2 25.27 16.01 34.77
C LYS A 2 23.87 15.42 34.61
N SER A 3 22.98 16.05 33.86
CA SER A 3 21.69 15.49 33.40
C SER A 3 20.89 16.55 32.64
N VAL A 4 21.28 16.94 31.42
CA VAL A 4 20.39 17.72 30.54
C VAL A 4 20.67 17.42 29.06
N ILE A 5 20.64 16.16 28.62
CA ILE A 5 20.51 15.84 27.17
C ILE A 5 19.81 14.48 27.03
N VAL A 6 18.49 14.40 27.25
CA VAL A 6 17.71 13.19 26.89
C VAL A 6 16.34 13.53 26.26
N PHE A 7 15.85 14.77 26.30
CA PHE A 7 14.46 15.07 25.89
C PHE A 7 14.24 15.41 24.40
N LEU A 8 15.28 15.49 23.56
CA LEU A 8 15.11 15.96 22.16
C LEU A 8 14.76 14.86 21.14
N CYS A 9 14.98 13.58 21.46
CA CYS A 9 14.72 12.49 20.49
C CYS A 9 13.25 12.02 20.46
N ALA A 10 12.44 12.34 21.47
CA ALA A 10 11.06 11.83 21.56
C ALA A 10 10.06 12.57 20.66
N ILE A 11 10.38 13.77 20.18
CA ILE A 11 9.42 14.60 19.41
C ILE A 11 9.33 14.15 17.93
N VAL A 12 10.41 13.57 17.38
CA VAL A 12 10.46 13.16 15.96
C VAL A 12 9.58 11.95 15.68
N GLY A 13 9.40 11.05 16.66
CA GLY A 13 8.55 9.85 16.49
C GLY A 13 7.05 10.14 16.38
N ILE A 14 6.56 11.21 17.01
CA ILE A 14 5.12 11.52 17.10
C ILE A 14 4.53 11.92 15.73
N LEU A 15 5.32 12.59 14.88
CA LEU A 15 4.84 13.09 13.58
C LEU A 15 4.62 11.99 12.55
N ALA A 16 5.47 10.94 12.56
CA ALA A 16 5.37 9.83 11.61
C ALA A 16 4.17 8.92 11.92
N GLN A 17 3.91 8.63 13.20
CA GLN A 17 2.80 7.79 13.64
C GLN A 17 1.44 8.37 13.22
N ASN A 18 1.27 9.69 13.32
CA ASN A 18 0.03 10.34 12.88
C ASN A 18 -0.22 10.23 11.38
N ARG A 19 0.84 10.18 10.54
CA ARG A 19 0.68 10.07 9.09
C ARG A 19 0.21 8.68 8.68
N LEU A 20 0.77 7.63 9.27
CA LEU A 20 0.38 6.26 8.97
C LEU A 20 -1.09 6.00 9.34
N ILE A 21 -1.54 6.46 10.51
CA ILE A 21 -2.96 6.32 10.94
C ILE A 21 -3.92 6.99 9.96
N VAL A 22 -3.57 8.19 9.47
CA VAL A 22 -4.40 8.91 8.48
C VAL A 22 -4.45 8.15 7.15
N GLU A 23 -3.35 7.52 6.77
CA GLU A 23 -3.24 6.74 5.54
C GLU A 23 -4.02 5.43 5.61
N GLU A 24 -3.98 4.71 6.75
CA GLU A 24 -4.82 3.54 7.01
C GLU A 24 -6.32 3.89 6.95
N GLN A 25 -6.73 5.01 7.57
CA GLN A 25 -8.12 5.48 7.51
C GLN A 25 -8.57 5.81 6.08
N MET A 26 -7.71 6.47 5.31
CA MET A 26 -7.99 6.75 3.90
C MET A 26 -8.12 5.45 3.10
N LEU A 27 -7.25 4.48 3.36
CA LEU A 27 -7.26 3.20 2.70
C LEU A 27 -8.56 2.41 2.99
N HIS A 28 -9.04 2.40 4.23
CA HIS A 28 -10.34 1.81 4.57
C HIS A 28 -11.49 2.48 3.80
N HIS A 29 -11.47 3.81 3.68
CA HIS A 29 -12.49 4.52 2.92
C HIS A 29 -12.46 4.17 1.42
N ILE A 30 -11.26 4.00 0.85
CA ILE A 30 -11.07 3.55 -0.53
C ILE A 30 -11.60 2.12 -0.69
N HIS A 31 -11.27 1.21 0.22
CA HIS A 31 -11.77 -0.16 0.23
C HIS A 31 -13.30 -0.19 0.22
N ASP A 32 -13.95 0.52 1.16
CA ASP A 32 -15.40 0.62 1.25
C ASP A 32 -16.03 1.14 -0.05
N ALA A 33 -15.40 2.15 -0.68
CA ALA A 33 -15.86 2.69 -1.95
C ALA A 33 -15.71 1.66 -3.10
N CYS A 34 -14.62 0.90 -3.12
CA CYS A 34 -14.40 -0.18 -4.09
C CYS A 34 -15.38 -1.34 -3.87
N GLN A 35 -15.72 -1.68 -2.63
CA GLN A 35 -16.75 -2.68 -2.30
C GLN A 35 -18.16 -2.23 -2.68
N ALA A 36 -18.49 -0.95 -2.49
CA ALA A 36 -19.82 -0.43 -2.79
C ALA A 36 -20.14 -0.39 -4.30
N ASN A 37 -19.13 -0.39 -5.16
CA ASN A 37 -19.30 -0.38 -6.60
C ASN A 37 -19.35 -1.82 -7.16
N PRO A 38 -20.47 -2.24 -7.80
CA PRO A 38 -20.60 -3.59 -8.36
C PRO A 38 -19.51 -3.98 -9.38
N ALA A 39 -18.88 -3.01 -10.04
CA ALA A 39 -17.80 -3.27 -11.00
C ALA A 39 -16.45 -3.63 -10.33
N THR A 40 -16.29 -3.30 -9.05
CA THR A 40 -15.03 -3.46 -8.29
C THR A 40 -15.25 -4.23 -6.99
N TYR A 41 -16.47 -4.67 -6.70
CA TYR A 41 -16.78 -5.56 -5.59
C TYR A 41 -15.96 -6.85 -5.66
N ALA A 42 -15.46 -7.29 -4.51
CA ALA A 42 -14.85 -8.60 -4.36
C ALA A 42 -15.27 -9.23 -3.03
N ASP A 43 -15.58 -10.52 -3.08
CA ASP A 43 -15.76 -11.32 -1.87
C ASP A 43 -14.50 -11.24 -0.98
N HIS A 44 -14.68 -10.95 0.30
CA HIS A 44 -13.57 -10.79 1.26
C HIS A 44 -12.73 -12.07 1.36
N ASP A 45 -13.35 -13.24 1.25
CA ASP A 45 -12.64 -14.51 1.31
C ASP A 45 -11.64 -14.67 0.14
N LEU A 46 -11.90 -14.01 -1.00
CA LEU A 46 -10.98 -14.01 -2.14
C LEU A 46 -9.79 -13.06 -1.94
N LEU A 47 -9.98 -11.98 -1.17
CA LEU A 47 -8.95 -10.98 -0.89
C LEU A 47 -7.93 -11.46 0.13
N HIS A 48 -8.32 -12.34 1.06
CA HIS A 48 -7.43 -12.95 2.06
C HIS A 48 -6.26 -13.78 1.46
N ASP A 49 -6.41 -14.32 0.25
CA ASP A 49 -5.33 -15.01 -0.45
C ASP A 49 -5.22 -14.53 -1.90
N LEU A 50 -4.62 -13.35 -2.05
CA LEU A 50 -4.31 -12.77 -3.37
C LEU A 50 -3.47 -13.71 -4.25
N SER A 51 -2.63 -14.56 -3.64
CA SER A 51 -1.76 -15.46 -4.39
C SER A 51 -2.54 -16.60 -5.06
N ALA A 52 -3.53 -17.16 -4.35
CA ALA A 52 -4.44 -18.15 -4.90
C ALA A 52 -5.44 -17.54 -5.90
N ASN A 53 -5.71 -16.24 -5.80
CA ASN A 53 -6.73 -15.55 -6.58
C ASN A 53 -6.20 -14.57 -7.64
N LEU A 54 -4.93 -14.73 -8.07
CA LEU A 54 -4.27 -13.82 -9.02
C LEU A 54 -5.03 -13.64 -10.36
N ASP A 55 -5.74 -14.69 -10.80
CA ASP A 55 -6.51 -14.70 -12.05
C ASP A 55 -8.02 -14.49 -11.82
N ASN A 56 -8.45 -14.25 -10.57
CA ASN A 56 -9.85 -13.99 -10.26
C ASN A 56 -10.23 -12.57 -10.70
N PRO A 57 -11.27 -12.40 -11.55
CA PRO A 57 -11.64 -11.09 -12.08
C PRO A 57 -12.14 -10.11 -11.02
N GLN A 58 -12.80 -10.59 -9.96
CA GLN A 58 -13.23 -9.72 -8.85
C GLN A 58 -12.02 -9.15 -8.11
N VAL A 59 -11.09 -10.02 -7.73
CA VAL A 59 -9.85 -9.62 -7.05
C VAL A 59 -9.05 -8.66 -7.91
N GLY A 60 -8.89 -8.95 -9.20
CA GLY A 60 -8.21 -8.04 -10.13
C GLY A 60 -8.83 -6.65 -10.22
N ALA A 61 -10.16 -6.58 -10.36
CA ALA A 61 -10.87 -5.31 -10.43
C ALA A 61 -10.79 -4.53 -9.10
N HIS A 62 -10.92 -5.23 -7.98
CA HIS A 62 -10.85 -4.65 -6.64
C HIS A 62 -9.46 -4.08 -6.33
N MET A 63 -8.41 -4.88 -6.50
CA MET A 63 -7.04 -4.42 -6.24
C MET A 63 -6.64 -3.27 -7.15
N LEU A 64 -7.09 -3.25 -8.41
CA LEU A 64 -6.85 -2.11 -9.30
C LEU A 64 -7.61 -0.85 -8.83
N CYS A 65 -8.84 -1.00 -8.34
CA CYS A 65 -9.61 0.10 -7.78
C CYS A 65 -8.86 0.74 -6.60
N GLU A 66 -8.41 -0.06 -5.64
CA GLU A 66 -7.64 0.42 -4.49
C GLU A 66 -6.30 1.02 -4.91
N SER A 67 -5.57 0.33 -5.80
CA SER A 67 -4.29 0.82 -6.31
C SER A 67 -4.41 2.21 -6.93
N LYS A 68 -5.52 2.49 -7.61
CA LYS A 68 -5.80 3.81 -8.19
C LYS A 68 -6.23 4.81 -7.13
N GLY A 69 -7.12 4.42 -6.23
CA GLY A 69 -7.60 5.29 -5.15
C GLY A 69 -6.47 5.80 -4.25
N VAL A 70 -5.48 4.94 -3.96
CA VAL A 70 -4.28 5.31 -3.20
C VAL A 70 -3.28 6.14 -4.02
N GLY A 71 -3.34 6.02 -5.35
CA GLY A 71 -2.41 6.66 -6.29
C GLY A 71 -1.18 5.83 -6.66
N LEU A 72 -1.12 4.55 -6.27
CA LEU A 72 -0.03 3.63 -6.64
C LEU A 72 -0.02 3.34 -8.14
N GLN A 73 -1.21 3.33 -8.77
CA GLN A 73 -1.40 3.28 -10.21
C GLN A 73 -2.20 4.49 -10.68
N LYS A 74 -1.82 5.04 -11.83
CA LYS A 74 -2.52 6.13 -12.52
C LYS A 74 -3.78 5.61 -13.19
N GLU A 75 -4.61 6.51 -13.69
CA GLU A 75 -5.85 6.14 -14.37
C GLU A 75 -5.66 5.25 -15.61
N ASN A 76 -4.52 5.40 -16.29
CA ASN A 76 -4.13 4.56 -17.42
C ASN A 76 -3.55 3.19 -16.99
N GLY A 77 -3.54 2.88 -15.69
CA GLY A 77 -3.04 1.62 -15.12
C GLY A 77 -1.53 1.56 -14.92
N GLN A 78 -0.77 2.60 -15.27
CA GLN A 78 0.68 2.62 -15.04
C GLN A 78 1.00 2.91 -13.58
N LEU A 79 2.04 2.26 -13.04
CA LEU A 79 2.54 2.54 -11.70
C LEU A 79 3.04 3.98 -11.56
N ASP A 80 2.92 4.54 -10.36
CA ASP A 80 3.50 5.82 -9.96
C ASP A 80 4.62 5.58 -8.93
N PRO A 81 5.89 5.47 -9.36
CA PRO A 81 6.99 5.13 -8.46
C PRO A 81 7.24 6.14 -7.34
N ASP A 82 6.89 7.41 -7.56
CA ASP A 82 7.09 8.46 -6.55
C ASP A 82 6.06 8.30 -5.43
N THR A 83 4.79 8.08 -5.80
CA THR A 83 3.75 7.78 -4.80
C THR A 83 4.05 6.46 -4.08
N ILE A 84 4.47 5.41 -4.80
CA ILE A 84 4.86 4.13 -4.18
C ILE A 84 6.00 4.32 -3.17
N ARG A 85 7.03 5.11 -3.51
CA ARG A 85 8.13 5.44 -2.59
C ARG A 85 7.62 6.13 -1.33
N ASP A 86 6.75 7.13 -1.49
CA ASP A 86 6.21 7.90 -0.36
C ASP A 86 5.40 7.00 0.57
N LYS A 87 4.57 6.11 0.01
CA LYS A 87 3.75 5.15 0.77
C LYS A 87 4.60 4.14 1.54
N ILE A 88 5.63 3.56 0.91
CA ILE A 88 6.58 2.64 1.61
C ILE A 88 7.29 3.37 2.76
N SER A 89 7.66 4.63 2.55
CA SER A 89 8.38 5.45 3.55
C SER A 89 7.57 5.78 4.80
N LEU A 90 6.25 5.56 4.79
CA LEU A 90 5.41 5.72 5.98
C LEU A 90 5.73 4.67 7.05
N THR A 91 6.18 3.48 6.63
CA THR A 91 6.53 2.37 7.55
C THR A 91 8.03 2.11 7.59
N ILE A 92 8.73 2.30 6.46
CA ILE A 92 10.17 2.00 6.33
C ILE A 92 10.99 3.30 6.40
N GLY A 93 11.75 3.47 7.49
CA GLY A 93 12.60 4.65 7.68
C GLY A 93 13.96 4.60 6.95
N ASP A 94 14.41 3.44 6.50
CA ASP A 94 15.66 3.30 5.75
C ASP A 94 15.42 3.58 4.25
N ALA A 95 15.88 4.73 3.77
CA ALA A 95 15.77 5.13 2.37
C ALA A 95 16.36 4.10 1.39
N ALA A 96 17.47 3.43 1.74
CA ALA A 96 18.04 2.40 0.89
C ALA A 96 17.14 1.16 0.81
N GLN A 97 16.40 0.85 1.87
CA GLN A 97 15.38 -0.20 1.84
C GLN A 97 14.16 0.23 1.02
N VAL A 98 13.68 1.46 1.19
CA VAL A 98 12.59 2.00 0.37
C VAL A 98 12.92 1.89 -1.12
N ASP A 99 14.09 2.37 -1.56
CA ASP A 99 14.47 2.33 -2.97
C ASP A 99 14.61 0.90 -3.52
N ARG A 100 15.08 -0.05 -2.70
CA ARG A 100 15.09 -1.47 -3.07
C ARG A 100 13.66 -1.98 -3.29
N LEU A 101 12.74 -1.69 -2.37
CA LEU A 101 11.34 -2.15 -2.46
C LEU A 101 10.61 -1.53 -3.66
N VAL A 102 10.82 -0.25 -3.95
CA VAL A 102 10.27 0.38 -5.16
C VAL A 102 10.76 -0.39 -6.39
N LYS A 103 12.06 -0.67 -6.49
CA LYS A 103 12.64 -1.38 -7.63
C LYS A 103 12.14 -2.82 -7.77
N GLU A 104 11.95 -3.52 -6.64
CA GLU A 104 11.58 -4.94 -6.61
C GLU A 104 10.07 -5.18 -6.75
N CYS A 105 9.23 -4.28 -6.20
CA CYS A 105 7.79 -4.46 -6.16
C CYS A 105 7.03 -3.66 -7.21
N ALA A 106 7.52 -2.49 -7.64
CA ALA A 106 6.86 -1.67 -8.66
C ALA A 106 7.16 -2.17 -10.09
N ILE A 107 6.80 -3.43 -10.36
CA ILE A 107 7.05 -4.11 -11.64
C ILE A 107 5.73 -4.30 -12.39
N PRO A 108 5.53 -3.63 -13.55
CA PRO A 108 4.37 -3.85 -14.40
C PRO A 108 4.20 -5.31 -14.79
N LYS A 109 2.95 -5.78 -14.80
CA LYS A 109 2.56 -7.12 -15.29
C LYS A 109 1.74 -6.99 -16.57
N ASN A 110 1.27 -8.13 -17.06
CA ASN A 110 0.54 -8.22 -18.34
C ASN A 110 -0.71 -7.34 -18.37
N THR A 111 -1.35 -7.10 -17.23
CA THR A 111 -2.51 -6.19 -17.10
C THR A 111 -2.38 -5.28 -15.88
N PRO A 112 -3.08 -4.14 -15.85
CA PRO A 112 -3.13 -3.26 -14.68
C PRO A 112 -3.60 -3.96 -13.40
N GLU A 113 -4.56 -4.88 -13.50
CA GLU A 113 -5.09 -5.67 -12.37
C GLU A 113 -4.01 -6.59 -11.79
N LYS A 114 -3.30 -7.34 -12.64
CA LYS A 114 -2.19 -8.19 -12.20
C LYS A 114 -1.02 -7.36 -11.66
N THR A 115 -0.86 -6.13 -12.14
CA THR A 115 0.13 -5.19 -11.61
C THR A 115 -0.23 -4.78 -10.20
N ALA A 116 -1.49 -4.44 -9.94
CA ALA A 116 -1.98 -4.11 -8.61
C ALA A 116 -1.76 -5.27 -7.65
N ILE A 117 -2.32 -6.46 -7.96
CA ILE A 117 -2.20 -7.65 -7.10
C ILE A 117 -0.72 -7.93 -6.77
N HIS A 118 0.16 -7.88 -7.77
CA HIS A 118 1.58 -8.12 -7.57
C HIS A 118 2.22 -7.10 -6.64
N LEU A 119 1.93 -5.80 -6.81
CA LEU A 119 2.48 -4.74 -5.99
C LEU A 119 2.09 -4.95 -4.53
N PHE A 120 0.79 -5.10 -4.25
CA PHE A 120 0.27 -5.31 -2.89
C PHE A 120 0.89 -6.55 -2.23
N MET A 121 0.89 -7.71 -2.91
CA MET A 121 1.51 -8.93 -2.40
C MET A 121 3.02 -8.77 -2.12
N CYS A 122 3.74 -8.07 -2.99
CA CYS A 122 5.18 -7.86 -2.82
C CYS A 122 5.47 -6.97 -1.62
N LEU A 123 4.70 -5.90 -1.45
CA LEU A 123 4.84 -4.96 -0.33
C LEU A 123 4.52 -5.61 1.02
N ASP A 124 3.42 -6.37 1.10
CA ASP A 124 3.04 -7.11 2.31
C ASP A 124 4.13 -8.11 2.73
N ARG A 125 4.64 -8.92 1.78
CA ARG A 125 5.76 -9.85 2.02
C ARG A 125 7.04 -9.20 2.52
N ASN A 126 7.21 -7.90 2.25
CA ASN A 126 8.38 -7.13 2.62
C ASN A 126 8.13 -6.20 3.83
N GLY A 127 7.03 -6.39 4.56
CA GLY A 127 6.75 -5.71 5.82
C GLY A 127 6.06 -4.35 5.67
N VAL A 128 5.52 -4.03 4.50
CA VAL A 128 4.64 -2.87 4.29
C VAL A 128 3.19 -3.37 4.35
N THR A 129 2.74 -3.68 5.56
CA THR A 129 1.54 -4.49 5.83
C THR A 129 0.26 -3.69 6.01
N TYR A 130 0.34 -2.36 6.13
CA TYR A 130 -0.85 -1.52 6.33
C TYR A 130 -1.82 -1.52 5.13
N PHE A 131 -1.40 -2.14 4.02
CA PHE A 131 -2.23 -2.41 2.86
C PHE A 131 -3.04 -3.72 2.92
N HIS A 132 -2.87 -4.53 3.97
CA HIS A 132 -3.46 -5.86 4.11
C HIS A 132 -4.59 -5.92 5.16
N GLU A 133 -4.87 -4.80 5.85
CA GLU A 133 -5.89 -4.76 6.90
C GLU A 133 -7.27 -4.41 6.32
N PHE A 134 -7.97 -5.41 5.77
CA PHE A 134 -9.38 -5.28 5.36
C PHE A 134 -10.20 -6.49 5.79
#